data_AF-A8ZNH7-F1
#
_entry.id   AF-A8ZNH7-F1
#
_cell.length_a   1.000
_cell.length_b   1.000
_cell.length_c   1.000
_cell.angle_alpha   90.00
_cell.angle_beta   90.00
_cell.angle_gamma   90.00
#
_symmetry.space_group_name_H-M   'P 1'
#
loop_
_entity.id
_entity.type
_entity.pdbx_description
1 polymer ?
#
loop_
_entity_poly.entity_id
_entity_poly.type
_entity_poly.pdbx_seq_one_letter_code
_entity_poly.pdbx_strand_id
1 'polypeptide(L)'
;MSNPTSFRLPCTLRLKKTLGKSDAIVECTELSIREFIVNSSRATSAHQYIQELSAKHSIRVDDSEMPFLRSHISQLYIISVYAQAEEFLEGFRDEHPLSTDWRYEKKDDLLKSILKNICQDYQAAKRLVGSLEVELFDHYRMVRNRFVHVDIDVSKIDSKVLHLQEEVKAHSSYGKLNAPNKYSDMSFDDFILFTRVVKQLAFKLCQASRPSDRQLADTVFKIIQSENSPLSLQKLKQLKCNPDRVKNCLETLLRKLYGLDKLESSPIIRMIQSELLA
;
A
#
# COMPACT_ATOMS: atom_id res chain seq x y z
N MET A 1 -0.14 4.29 -27.58
CA MET A 1 -0.19 3.86 -26.18
C MET A 1 -1.09 4.83 -25.44
N SER A 2 -2.24 4.37 -24.94
CA SER A 2 -3.09 5.20 -24.06
C SER A 2 -2.28 5.62 -22.84
N ASN A 3 -2.33 6.90 -22.47
CA ASN A 3 -1.70 7.33 -21.22
C ASN A 3 -2.28 6.52 -20.06
N PRO A 4 -1.45 6.04 -19.13
CA PRO A 4 -1.92 5.35 -17.95
C PRO A 4 -2.90 6.25 -17.18
N THR A 5 -4.08 5.72 -16.85
CA THR A 5 -5.11 6.45 -16.09
C THR A 5 -4.57 6.96 -14.76
N SER A 6 -5.02 8.15 -14.37
CA SER A 6 -4.76 8.78 -13.08
C SER A 6 -5.72 8.32 -11.97
N PHE A 7 -6.71 7.47 -12.31
CA PHE A 7 -7.70 6.95 -11.39
C PHE A 7 -7.09 6.24 -10.18
N ARG A 8 -7.59 6.59 -8.99
CA ARG A 8 -7.22 6.00 -7.70
C ARG A 8 -8.45 5.96 -6.81
N LEU A 9 -8.66 4.86 -6.10
CA LEU A 9 -9.68 4.82 -5.06
C LEU A 9 -9.25 5.65 -3.83
N PRO A 10 -10.18 6.21 -3.05
CA PRO A 10 -9.89 6.95 -1.81
C PRO A 10 -8.96 6.20 -0.83
N CYS A 11 -9.08 4.87 -0.73
CA CYS A 11 -8.20 4.02 0.07
C CYS A 11 -6.71 4.17 -0.29
N THR A 12 -6.38 4.46 -1.54
CA THR A 12 -5.00 4.69 -1.99
C THR A 12 -4.42 5.98 -1.39
N LEU A 13 -5.25 7.02 -1.21
CA LEU A 13 -4.83 8.26 -0.57
C LEU A 13 -4.62 8.05 0.92
N ARG A 14 -5.49 7.27 1.57
CA ARG A 14 -5.31 6.87 2.98
C ARG A 14 -4.03 6.08 3.16
N LEU A 15 -3.80 5.06 2.33
CA LEU A 15 -2.57 4.25 2.33
C LEU A 15 -1.30 5.11 2.23
N LYS A 16 -1.25 6.06 1.29
CA LYS A 16 -0.09 6.96 1.16
C LYS A 16 0.15 7.78 2.43
N LYS A 17 -0.93 8.24 3.07
CA LYS A 17 -0.85 9.04 4.29
C LYS A 17 -0.43 8.21 5.50
N THR A 18 -0.97 7.00 5.66
CA THR A 18 -0.60 6.10 6.76
C THR A 18 0.83 5.62 6.59
N LEU A 19 1.22 5.18 5.39
CA LEU A 19 2.61 4.77 5.11
C LEU A 19 3.58 5.92 5.34
N GLY A 20 3.28 7.14 4.87
CA GLY A 20 4.18 8.27 5.11
C GLY A 20 4.40 8.60 6.60
N LYS A 21 3.39 8.40 7.45
CA LYS A 21 3.54 8.56 8.90
C LYS A 21 4.33 7.41 9.53
N SER A 22 4.04 6.18 9.11
CA SER A 22 4.74 4.99 9.59
C SER A 22 6.21 4.98 9.16
N ASP A 23 6.49 5.37 7.92
CA ASP A 23 7.82 5.47 7.33
C ASP A 23 8.70 6.37 8.19
N ALA A 24 8.20 7.55 8.58
CA ALA A 24 8.94 8.48 9.44
C ALA A 24 9.29 7.87 10.82
N ILE A 25 8.36 7.14 11.46
CA ILE A 25 8.61 6.49 12.76
C ILE A 25 9.65 5.38 12.61
N VAL A 26 9.51 4.56 11.57
CA VAL A 26 10.42 3.45 11.25
C VAL A 26 11.82 3.98 10.92
N GLU A 27 11.94 5.06 10.16
CA GLU A 27 13.21 5.73 9.85
C GLU A 27 13.89 6.29 11.11
N CYS A 28 13.15 6.96 11.99
CA CYS A 28 13.70 7.42 13.29
C CYS A 28 14.16 6.25 14.16
N THR A 29 13.41 5.15 14.17
CA THR A 29 13.77 3.93 14.92
C THR A 29 15.03 3.30 14.35
N GLU A 30 15.13 3.18 13.03
CA GLU A 30 16.30 2.65 12.33
C GLU A 30 17.55 3.47 12.60
N LEU A 31 17.45 4.81 12.55
CA LEU A 31 18.56 5.70 12.91
C LEU A 31 19.02 5.47 14.35
N SER A 32 18.07 5.37 15.28
CA SER A 32 18.36 5.14 16.70
C SER A 32 19.08 3.80 16.92
N ILE A 33 18.64 2.74 16.22
CA ILE A 33 19.25 1.40 16.29
C ILE A 33 20.65 1.40 15.67
N ARG A 34 20.84 2.08 14.54
CA ARG A 34 22.16 2.20 13.92
C ARG A 34 23.14 2.91 14.84
N GLU A 35 22.75 4.04 15.40
CA GLU A 35 23.58 4.79 16.36
C GLU A 35 23.89 3.96 17.60
N PHE A 36 22.90 3.26 18.16
CA PHE A 36 23.10 2.38 19.31
C PHE A 36 24.15 1.30 19.03
N ILE A 37 24.05 0.61 17.89
CA ILE A 37 24.99 -0.46 17.49
C ILE A 37 26.38 0.10 17.16
N VAL A 38 26.47 1.27 16.52
CA VAL A 38 27.75 1.91 16.23
C VAL A 38 28.45 2.33 17.52
N ASN A 39 27.72 2.90 18.47
CA ASN A 39 28.29 3.34 19.73
C ASN A 39 28.68 2.16 20.62
N SER A 40 27.88 1.09 20.66
CA SER A 40 28.24 -0.13 21.39
C SER A 40 29.48 -0.82 20.81
N SER A 41 29.66 -0.81 19.48
CA SER A 41 30.82 -1.41 18.81
C SER A 41 32.10 -0.56 18.92
N ARG A 42 31.98 0.74 19.16
CA ARG A 42 33.12 1.65 19.41
C ARG A 42 33.53 1.71 20.88
N ALA A 43 32.66 1.29 21.80
CA ALA A 43 32.99 1.23 23.22
C ALA A 43 34.07 0.17 23.49
N THR A 44 34.87 0.38 24.54
CA THR A 44 35.87 -0.61 24.99
C THR A 44 35.22 -1.94 25.36
N SER A 45 33.99 -1.90 25.88
CA SER A 45 33.16 -3.07 26.15
C SER A 45 31.72 -2.75 25.77
N ALA A 46 31.18 -3.48 24.79
CA ALA A 46 29.78 -3.35 24.37
C ALA A 46 28.82 -3.64 25.54
N HIS A 47 29.13 -4.68 26.33
CA HIS A 47 28.37 -5.03 27.53
C HIS A 47 28.33 -3.87 28.53
N GLN A 48 29.49 -3.30 28.87
CA GLN A 48 29.55 -2.18 29.81
C GLN A 48 28.79 -0.95 29.29
N TYR A 49 28.95 -0.61 28.01
CA TYR A 49 28.19 0.47 27.38
C TYR A 49 26.68 0.28 27.50
N ILE A 50 26.19 -0.93 27.24
CA ILE A 50 24.76 -1.26 27.36
C ILE A 50 24.30 -1.18 28.82
N GLN A 51 25.07 -1.66 29.78
CA GLN A 51 24.72 -1.59 31.21
C GLN A 51 24.71 -0.14 31.73
N GLU A 52 25.66 0.70 31.30
CA GLU A 52 25.68 2.13 31.64
C GLU A 52 24.47 2.87 31.05
N LEU A 53 24.12 2.60 29.80
CA LEU A 53 22.95 3.18 29.16
C LEU A 53 21.64 2.68 29.81
N SER A 54 21.60 1.39 30.16
CA SER A 54 20.51 0.75 30.90
C SER A 54 20.27 1.45 32.25
N ALA A 55 21.34 1.69 33.02
CA ALA A 55 21.28 2.41 34.29
C ALA A 55 20.83 3.87 34.09
N LYS A 56 21.40 4.57 33.11
CA LYS A 56 21.06 5.96 32.78
C LYS A 56 19.57 6.14 32.47
N HIS A 57 18.98 5.21 31.73
CA HIS A 57 17.58 5.28 31.30
C HIS A 57 16.62 4.48 32.18
N SER A 58 17.11 3.81 33.23
CA SER A 58 16.32 2.93 34.10
C SER A 58 15.58 1.82 33.35
N ILE A 59 16.24 1.24 32.34
CA ILE A 59 15.71 0.13 31.53
C ILE A 59 16.70 -1.03 31.65
N ARG A 60 16.24 -2.20 32.09
CA ARG A 60 17.09 -3.40 32.16
C ARG A 60 17.19 -4.04 30.79
N VAL A 61 18.40 -4.13 30.25
CA VAL A 61 18.70 -4.80 28.98
C VAL A 61 19.61 -6.00 29.24
N ASP A 62 19.24 -7.15 28.68
CA ASP A 62 20.12 -8.31 28.50
C ASP A 62 20.71 -8.24 27.09
N ASP A 63 22.03 -8.21 26.97
CA ASP A 63 22.73 -8.00 25.71
C ASP A 63 22.99 -9.28 24.92
N SER A 64 22.57 -10.46 25.41
CA SER A 64 22.75 -11.74 24.72
C SER A 64 22.09 -11.79 23.32
N GLU A 65 20.98 -11.07 23.14
CA GLU A 65 20.17 -11.07 21.91
C GLU A 65 20.55 -9.94 20.93
N MET A 66 21.56 -9.13 21.26
CA MET A 66 22.02 -8.02 20.41
C MET A 66 22.33 -8.40 18.95
N PRO A 67 22.90 -9.59 18.65
CA PRO A 67 23.12 -10.01 17.26
C PRO A 67 21.84 -10.07 16.41
N PHE A 68 20.68 -10.33 17.02
CA PHE A 68 19.40 -10.49 16.33
C PHE A 68 18.56 -9.21 16.30
N LEU A 69 18.97 -8.15 17.01
CA LEU A 69 18.21 -6.91 17.13
C LEU A 69 17.81 -6.33 15.76
N ARG A 70 18.77 -6.31 14.80
CA ARG A 70 18.53 -5.75 13.46
C ARG A 70 17.51 -6.56 12.65
N SER A 71 17.62 -7.88 12.65
CA SER A 71 16.68 -8.70 11.88
C SER A 71 15.30 -8.72 12.54
N HIS A 72 15.26 -8.77 13.87
CA HIS A 72 14.00 -8.72 14.62
C HIS A 72 13.24 -7.40 14.42
N ILE A 73 13.93 -6.25 14.49
CA ILE A 73 13.27 -4.96 14.20
C ILE A 73 12.81 -4.87 12.74
N SER A 74 13.60 -5.40 11.79
CA SER A 74 13.22 -5.41 10.38
C SER A 74 11.96 -6.24 10.15
N GLN A 75 11.81 -7.39 10.83
CA GLN A 75 10.58 -8.18 10.81
C GLN A 75 9.38 -7.38 11.36
N LEU A 76 9.56 -6.64 12.46
CA LEU A 76 8.52 -5.75 13.00
C LEU A 76 8.12 -4.65 12.00
N TYR A 77 9.07 -4.09 11.26
CA TYR A 77 8.77 -3.13 10.20
C TYR A 77 7.91 -3.75 9.09
N ILE A 78 8.20 -4.99 8.67
CA ILE A 78 7.37 -5.71 7.68
C ILE A 78 5.94 -5.90 8.16
N ILE A 79 5.74 -6.24 9.43
CA ILE A 79 4.39 -6.41 10.00
C ILE A 79 3.63 -5.09 9.95
N SER A 80 4.28 -3.98 10.30
CA SER A 80 3.67 -2.64 10.24
C SER A 80 3.23 -2.28 8.81
N VAL A 81 4.08 -2.57 7.81
CA VAL A 81 3.73 -2.34 6.40
C VAL A 81 2.60 -3.26 5.95
N TYR A 82 2.62 -4.54 6.36
CA TYR A 82 1.59 -5.50 6.02
C TYR A 82 0.22 -5.10 6.57
N ALA A 83 0.15 -4.63 7.83
CA ALA A 83 -1.09 -4.17 8.45
C ALA A 83 -1.74 -3.03 7.64
N GLN A 84 -0.93 -2.07 7.19
CA GLN A 84 -1.41 -0.96 6.35
C GLN A 84 -1.82 -1.43 4.95
N ALA A 85 -1.14 -2.42 4.40
CA ALA A 85 -1.51 -3.01 3.14
C ALA A 85 -2.83 -3.80 3.23
N GLU A 86 -3.05 -4.53 4.33
CA GLU A 86 -4.31 -5.24 4.60
C GLU A 86 -5.48 -4.26 4.72
N GLU A 87 -5.34 -3.18 5.49
CA GLU A 87 -6.33 -2.10 5.58
C GLU A 87 -6.62 -1.48 4.20
N PHE A 88 -5.58 -1.31 3.37
CA PHE A 88 -5.77 -0.86 1.99
C PHE A 88 -6.57 -1.86 1.15
N LEU A 89 -6.26 -3.15 1.22
CA LEU A 89 -6.95 -4.18 0.43
C LEU A 89 -8.42 -4.31 0.84
N GLU A 90 -8.71 -4.22 2.14
CA GLU A 90 -10.09 -4.16 2.65
C GLU A 90 -10.81 -2.91 2.16
N GLY A 91 -10.18 -1.74 2.29
CA GLY A 91 -10.74 -0.49 1.77
C GLY A 91 -10.91 -0.50 0.25
N PHE A 92 -10.00 -1.14 -0.48
CA PHE A 92 -10.11 -1.32 -1.93
C PHE A 92 -11.33 -2.17 -2.29
N ARG A 93 -11.54 -3.29 -1.58
CA ARG A 93 -12.75 -4.09 -1.70
C ARG A 93 -13.99 -3.25 -1.42
N ASP A 94 -14.04 -2.57 -0.29
CA ASP A 94 -15.27 -1.90 0.17
C ASP A 94 -15.63 -0.69 -0.70
N GLU A 95 -14.64 0.00 -1.27
CA GLU A 95 -14.85 1.17 -2.13
C GLU A 95 -15.01 0.84 -3.61
N HIS A 96 -14.69 -0.38 -4.04
CA HIS A 96 -14.78 -0.74 -5.46
C HIS A 96 -16.26 -0.88 -5.89
N PRO A 97 -16.73 -0.18 -6.94
CA PRO A 97 -18.16 -0.17 -7.31
C PRO A 97 -18.78 -1.52 -7.64
N LEU A 98 -17.96 -2.50 -8.03
CA LEU A 98 -18.39 -3.87 -8.38
C LEU A 98 -18.15 -4.90 -7.27
N SER A 99 -17.74 -4.47 -6.07
CA SER A 99 -17.33 -5.40 -5.02
C SER A 99 -18.47 -6.25 -4.46
N THR A 100 -19.72 -5.84 -4.64
CA THR A 100 -20.91 -6.61 -4.24
C THR A 100 -21.02 -7.94 -4.97
N ASP A 101 -20.47 -8.03 -6.18
CA ASP A 101 -20.52 -9.24 -7.02
C ASP A 101 -19.26 -10.11 -6.85
N TRP A 102 -18.32 -9.70 -6.00
CA TRP A 102 -17.06 -10.40 -5.81
C TRP A 102 -17.23 -11.71 -5.05
N ARG A 103 -16.49 -12.73 -5.49
CA ARG A 103 -16.50 -14.07 -4.92
C ARG A 103 -15.22 -14.32 -4.14
N TYR A 104 -15.35 -14.97 -2.99
CA TYR A 104 -14.23 -15.27 -2.09
C TYR A 104 -14.14 -16.77 -1.87
N GLU A 105 -12.98 -17.34 -2.18
CA GLU A 105 -12.67 -18.73 -1.92
C GLU A 105 -11.97 -18.86 -0.56
N LYS A 106 -12.36 -19.84 0.25
CA LYS A 106 -11.83 -20.03 1.61
C LYS A 106 -10.29 -20.18 1.69
N LYS A 107 -9.65 -20.63 0.60
CA LYS A 107 -8.20 -20.88 0.54
C LYS A 107 -7.39 -19.69 0.03
N ASP A 108 -8.06 -18.67 -0.50
CA ASP A 108 -7.37 -17.51 -1.06
C ASP A 108 -7.16 -16.46 0.03
N ASP A 109 -5.97 -15.85 0.02
CA ASP A 109 -5.76 -14.61 0.74
C ASP A 109 -6.51 -13.45 0.06
N LEU A 110 -6.56 -12.32 0.75
CA LEU A 110 -7.33 -11.15 0.30
C LEU A 110 -6.81 -10.59 -1.02
N LEU A 111 -5.48 -10.49 -1.21
CA LEU A 111 -4.90 -9.98 -2.46
C LEU A 111 -5.27 -10.90 -3.62
N LYS A 112 -5.09 -12.21 -3.47
CA LYS A 112 -5.45 -13.18 -4.49
C LYS A 112 -6.94 -13.14 -4.84
N SER A 113 -7.81 -13.01 -3.84
CA SER A 113 -9.25 -12.84 -4.03
C SER A 113 -9.55 -11.57 -4.84
N ILE A 114 -8.96 -10.44 -4.51
CA ILE A 114 -9.11 -9.18 -5.25
C ILE A 114 -8.66 -9.35 -6.71
N LEU A 115 -7.50 -9.95 -6.93
CA LEU A 115 -6.95 -10.16 -8.28
C LEU A 115 -7.86 -11.03 -9.15
N LYS A 116 -8.38 -12.13 -8.61
CA LYS A 116 -9.38 -12.97 -9.30
C LYS A 116 -10.65 -12.19 -9.64
N ASN A 117 -11.11 -11.31 -8.76
CA ASN A 117 -12.32 -10.53 -9.02
C ASN A 117 -12.13 -9.40 -10.05
N ILE A 118 -10.92 -8.88 -10.23
CA ILE A 118 -10.63 -7.85 -11.24
C ILE A 118 -10.57 -8.46 -12.65
N CYS A 119 -9.89 -9.59 -12.86
CA CYS A 119 -9.67 -10.15 -14.21
C CYS A 119 -10.33 -11.52 -14.47
N GLN A 120 -11.09 -12.08 -13.52
CA GLN A 120 -11.65 -13.45 -13.53
C GLN A 120 -10.61 -14.59 -13.62
N ASP A 121 -9.36 -14.28 -13.99
CA ASP A 121 -8.20 -15.17 -14.01
C ASP A 121 -7.04 -14.57 -13.21
N TYR A 122 -6.50 -15.36 -12.28
CA TYR A 122 -5.43 -14.91 -11.38
C TYR A 122 -4.12 -14.62 -12.12
N GLN A 123 -3.77 -15.41 -13.14
CA GLN A 123 -2.51 -15.23 -13.86
C GLN A 123 -2.54 -14.01 -14.79
N ALA A 124 -3.69 -13.75 -15.43
CA ALA A 124 -3.95 -12.52 -16.16
C ALA A 124 -3.88 -11.31 -15.25
N ALA A 125 -4.56 -11.35 -14.09
CA ALA A 125 -4.51 -10.28 -13.10
C ALA A 125 -3.09 -9.99 -12.62
N LYS A 126 -2.34 -11.04 -12.27
CA LYS A 126 -0.95 -10.94 -11.81
C LYS A 126 -0.05 -10.28 -12.87
N ARG A 127 -0.18 -10.66 -14.15
CA ARG A 127 0.55 -9.99 -15.24
C ARG A 127 0.16 -8.52 -15.40
N LEU A 128 -1.13 -8.21 -15.26
CA LEU A 128 -1.65 -6.85 -15.38
C LEU A 128 -1.16 -5.94 -14.25
N VAL A 129 -1.16 -6.44 -13.00
CA VAL A 129 -0.74 -5.67 -11.82
C VAL A 129 0.75 -5.82 -11.47
N GLY A 130 1.50 -6.64 -12.20
CA GLY A 130 2.92 -6.89 -11.94
C GLY A 130 3.18 -8.18 -11.18
N SER A 131 3.77 -9.15 -11.88
CA SER A 131 4.06 -10.47 -11.33
C SER A 131 5.03 -10.42 -10.16
N LEU A 132 6.11 -9.65 -10.30
CA LEU A 132 7.13 -9.50 -9.26
C LEU A 132 6.53 -8.87 -8.00
N GLU A 133 5.72 -7.83 -8.13
CA GLU A 133 5.13 -7.17 -6.96
C GLU A 133 4.17 -8.09 -6.20
N VAL A 134 3.37 -8.91 -6.91
CA VAL A 134 2.51 -9.91 -6.27
C VAL A 134 3.34 -10.97 -5.55
N GLU A 135 4.43 -11.44 -6.14
CA GLU A 135 5.28 -12.45 -5.50
C GLU A 135 6.04 -11.91 -4.29
N LEU A 136 6.53 -10.66 -4.36
CA LEU A 136 7.16 -9.99 -3.22
C LEU A 136 6.14 -9.75 -2.10
N PHE A 137 4.90 -9.36 -2.43
CA PHE A 137 3.85 -9.23 -1.43
C PHE A 137 3.57 -10.56 -0.73
N ASP A 138 3.45 -11.64 -1.48
CA ASP A 138 3.26 -12.99 -0.92
C ASP A 138 4.46 -13.44 -0.07
N HIS A 139 5.69 -13.12 -0.48
CA HIS A 139 6.88 -13.38 0.30
C HIS A 139 6.81 -12.69 1.68
N TYR A 140 6.55 -11.38 1.71
CA TYR A 140 6.45 -10.64 2.97
C TYR A 140 5.20 -10.99 3.80
N ARG A 141 4.12 -11.46 3.16
CA ARG A 141 2.99 -12.09 3.86
C ARG A 141 3.42 -13.33 4.64
N MET A 142 4.25 -14.18 4.03
CA MET A 142 4.79 -15.37 4.70
C MET A 142 5.73 -15.00 5.85
N VAL A 143 6.56 -13.96 5.69
CA VAL A 143 7.37 -13.39 6.78
C VAL A 143 6.50 -12.94 7.95
N ARG A 144 5.45 -12.13 7.69
CA ARG A 144 4.49 -11.68 8.71
C ARG A 144 3.82 -12.86 9.41
N ASN A 145 3.40 -13.87 8.64
CA ASN A 145 2.78 -15.05 9.22
C ASN A 145 3.76 -15.80 10.13
N ARG A 146 5.02 -15.99 9.71
CA ARG A 146 6.05 -16.67 10.52
C ARG A 146 6.36 -15.95 11.82
N PHE A 147 6.35 -14.61 11.79
CA PHE A 147 6.56 -13.82 12.99
C PHE A 147 5.44 -14.03 14.01
N VAL A 148 4.19 -14.13 13.56
CA VAL A 148 3.02 -14.32 14.42
C VAL A 148 2.86 -15.80 14.84
N HIS A 149 3.18 -16.74 13.94
CA HIS A 149 2.95 -18.17 14.11
C HIS A 149 4.27 -18.94 14.08
N VAL A 150 4.71 -19.38 15.25
CA VAL A 150 6.05 -19.95 15.44
C VAL A 150 6.27 -21.29 14.73
N ASP A 151 5.20 -21.96 14.33
CA ASP A 151 5.14 -23.26 13.66
C ASP A 151 5.32 -23.20 12.14
N ILE A 152 5.33 -22.00 11.55
CA ILE A 152 5.57 -21.84 10.12
C ILE A 152 7.03 -22.18 9.77
N ASP A 153 7.19 -23.05 8.78
CA ASP A 153 8.49 -23.48 8.28
C ASP A 153 9.22 -22.34 7.55
N VAL A 154 10.37 -21.93 8.08
CA VAL A 154 11.24 -20.89 7.52
C VAL A 154 11.76 -21.29 6.15
N SER A 155 11.97 -22.59 5.89
CA SER A 155 12.53 -23.07 4.62
C SER A 155 11.65 -22.71 3.43
N LYS A 156 10.33 -22.62 3.63
CA LYS A 156 9.34 -22.19 2.61
C LYS A 156 9.43 -20.71 2.26
N ILE A 157 9.92 -19.88 3.18
CA ILE A 157 10.16 -18.45 2.96
C ILE A 157 11.49 -18.29 2.22
N ASP A 158 12.54 -18.90 2.78
CA ASP A 158 13.90 -18.75 2.31
C ASP A 158 14.14 -19.38 0.94
N SER A 159 13.40 -20.44 0.58
CA SER A 159 13.54 -21.12 -0.72
C SER A 159 13.23 -20.22 -1.92
N LYS A 160 12.50 -19.11 -1.73
CA LYS A 160 12.12 -18.18 -2.81
C LYS A 160 13.07 -16.98 -2.92
N VAL A 161 13.92 -16.75 -1.91
CA VAL A 161 14.70 -15.50 -1.80
C VAL A 161 15.63 -15.30 -2.98
N LEU A 162 16.39 -16.33 -3.39
CA LEU A 162 17.36 -16.21 -4.48
C LEU A 162 16.70 -15.77 -5.79
N HIS A 163 15.58 -16.42 -6.16
CA HIS A 163 14.84 -16.06 -7.36
C HIS A 163 14.31 -14.61 -7.29
N LEU A 164 13.71 -14.23 -6.17
CA LEU A 164 13.18 -12.87 -6.00
C LEU A 164 14.29 -11.81 -6.01
N GLN A 165 15.47 -12.11 -5.48
CA GLN A 165 16.63 -11.22 -5.53
C GLN A 165 17.11 -10.98 -6.97
N GLU A 166 17.11 -12.02 -7.82
CA GLU A 166 17.47 -11.88 -9.23
C GLU A 166 16.49 -10.95 -9.96
N GLU A 167 15.18 -11.18 -9.78
CA GLU A 167 14.14 -10.33 -10.36
C GLU A 167 14.20 -8.89 -9.83
N VAL A 168 14.44 -8.69 -8.53
CA VAL A 168 14.60 -7.36 -7.92
C VAL A 168 15.82 -6.64 -8.49
N LYS A 169 16.96 -7.33 -8.64
CA LYS A 169 18.18 -6.76 -9.23
C LYS A 169 17.98 -6.33 -10.68
N ALA A 170 17.21 -7.09 -11.45
CA ALA A 170 16.85 -6.75 -12.84
C ALA A 170 15.85 -5.60 -12.93
N HIS A 171 15.08 -5.33 -11.87
CA HIS A 171 14.02 -4.32 -11.88
C HIS A 171 14.54 -2.89 -11.67
N SER A 172 14.20 -1.98 -12.58
CA SER A 172 14.72 -0.59 -12.61
C SER A 172 14.45 0.21 -11.33
N SER A 173 13.35 -0.07 -10.63
CA SER A 173 12.94 0.66 -9.42
C SER A 173 13.46 0.03 -8.12
N TYR A 174 13.91 -1.22 -8.17
CA TYR A 174 14.26 -2.00 -6.98
C TYR A 174 15.72 -2.44 -6.95
N GLY A 175 16.42 -2.48 -8.08
CA GLY A 175 17.74 -3.11 -8.20
C GLY A 175 18.90 -2.47 -7.42
N LYS A 176 18.65 -1.36 -6.72
CA LYS A 176 19.60 -0.76 -5.76
C LYS A 176 19.46 -1.31 -4.34
N LEU A 177 18.41 -2.06 -4.05
CA LEU A 177 18.12 -2.60 -2.72
C LEU A 177 18.77 -3.98 -2.57
N ASN A 178 19.35 -4.23 -1.41
CA ASN A 178 19.87 -5.55 -1.03
C ASN A 178 18.75 -6.36 -0.36
N ALA A 179 17.67 -6.59 -1.09
CA ALA A 179 16.46 -7.27 -0.61
C ALA A 179 15.76 -8.00 -1.78
N PRO A 180 14.87 -8.98 -1.53
CA PRO A 180 14.50 -9.52 -0.22
C PRO A 180 15.62 -10.35 0.42
N ASN A 181 15.59 -10.53 1.74
CA ASN A 181 16.51 -11.36 2.50
C ASN A 181 15.83 -12.59 3.10
N LYS A 182 16.64 -13.52 3.62
CA LYS A 182 16.14 -14.64 4.43
C LYS A 182 15.50 -14.12 5.70
N TYR A 183 14.62 -14.94 6.29
CA TYR A 183 13.88 -14.56 7.49
C TYR A 183 14.80 -14.13 8.65
N SER A 184 15.93 -14.81 8.87
CA SER A 184 16.90 -14.48 9.94
C SER A 184 17.75 -13.26 9.65
N ASP A 185 17.84 -12.84 8.38
CA ASP A 185 18.84 -11.88 7.87
C ASP A 185 18.17 -10.62 7.34
N MET A 186 16.90 -10.39 7.70
CA MET A 186 16.13 -9.24 7.27
C MET A 186 16.80 -7.93 7.66
N SER A 187 16.59 -6.93 6.81
CA SER A 187 17.24 -5.63 6.92
C SER A 187 16.26 -4.48 6.64
N PHE A 188 16.75 -3.26 6.82
CA PHE A 188 16.01 -2.07 6.45
C PHE A 188 15.68 -1.98 4.95
N ASP A 189 16.49 -2.59 4.07
CA ASP A 189 16.21 -2.63 2.64
C ASP A 189 14.96 -3.46 2.32
N ASP A 190 14.65 -4.49 3.14
CA ASP A 190 13.40 -5.26 3.03
C ASP A 190 12.18 -4.40 3.32
N PHE A 191 12.26 -3.56 4.36
CA PHE A 191 11.23 -2.59 4.68
C PHE A 191 11.01 -1.61 3.51
N ILE A 192 12.08 -1.03 2.97
CA ILE A 192 11.99 -0.11 1.83
C ILE A 192 11.38 -0.81 0.61
N LEU A 193 11.83 -2.04 0.31
CA LEU A 193 11.32 -2.83 -0.80
C LEU A 193 9.82 -3.09 -0.63
N PHE A 194 9.40 -3.56 0.53
CA PHE A 194 8.00 -3.91 0.76
C PHE A 194 7.08 -2.70 0.72
N THR A 195 7.47 -1.57 1.31
CA THR A 195 6.73 -0.31 1.23
C THR A 195 6.56 0.16 -0.22
N ARG A 196 7.61 0.01 -1.07
CA ARG A 196 7.51 0.33 -2.50
C ARG A 196 6.60 -0.63 -3.25
N VAL A 197 6.67 -1.92 -2.97
CA VAL A 197 5.80 -2.96 -3.55
C VAL A 197 4.33 -2.66 -3.22
N VAL A 198 4.00 -2.36 -1.97
CA VAL A 198 2.63 -2.02 -1.54
C VAL A 198 2.12 -0.77 -2.27
N LYS A 199 2.92 0.30 -2.34
CA LYS A 199 2.56 1.54 -3.07
C LYS A 199 2.32 1.26 -4.56
N GLN A 200 3.13 0.38 -5.16
CA GLN A 200 3.03 0.03 -6.58
C GLN A 200 1.82 -0.86 -6.87
N LEU A 201 1.57 -1.89 -6.04
CA LEU A 201 0.38 -2.73 -6.15
C LEU A 201 -0.89 -1.91 -6.01
N ALA A 202 -0.96 -1.03 -5.01
CA ALA A 202 -2.14 -0.18 -4.80
C ALA A 202 -2.46 0.68 -6.03
N PHE A 203 -1.41 1.25 -6.65
CA PHE A 203 -1.55 2.02 -7.87
C PHE A 203 -2.03 1.16 -9.04
N LYS A 204 -1.35 0.03 -9.31
CA LYS A 204 -1.68 -0.85 -10.42
C LYS A 204 -3.05 -1.52 -10.28
N LEU A 205 -3.47 -1.87 -9.06
CA LEU A 205 -4.81 -2.36 -8.76
C LEU A 205 -5.87 -1.33 -9.19
N CYS A 206 -5.71 -0.06 -8.81
CA CYS A 206 -6.65 0.98 -9.23
C CYS A 206 -6.69 1.14 -10.76
N GLN A 207 -5.54 1.10 -11.43
CA GLN A 207 -5.49 1.21 -12.89
C GLN A 207 -6.18 0.04 -13.57
N ALA A 208 -5.93 -1.19 -13.11
CA ALA A 208 -6.54 -2.41 -13.60
C ALA A 208 -8.05 -2.46 -13.35
N SER A 209 -8.52 -1.80 -12.29
CA SER A 209 -9.91 -1.84 -11.84
C SER A 209 -10.68 -0.56 -12.12
N ARG A 210 -10.20 0.31 -13.01
CA ARG A 210 -10.88 1.59 -13.32
C ARG A 210 -12.29 1.30 -13.88
N PRO A 211 -13.36 1.78 -13.23
CA PRO A 211 -14.70 1.64 -13.79
C PRO A 211 -14.84 2.43 -15.10
N SER A 212 -15.87 2.12 -15.89
CA SER A 212 -16.23 2.92 -17.06
C SER A 212 -16.64 4.35 -16.66
N ASP A 213 -16.51 5.29 -17.59
CA ASP A 213 -16.90 6.69 -17.35
C ASP A 213 -18.37 6.82 -16.94
N ARG A 214 -19.23 5.97 -17.48
CA ARG A 214 -20.65 5.90 -17.11
C ARG A 214 -20.84 5.47 -15.66
N GLN A 215 -20.19 4.38 -15.24
CA GLN A 215 -20.26 3.90 -13.86
C GLN A 215 -19.72 4.95 -12.87
N LEU A 216 -18.64 5.66 -13.23
CA LEU A 216 -18.12 6.77 -12.44
C LEU A 216 -19.13 7.92 -12.36
N ALA A 217 -19.77 8.29 -13.46
CA ALA A 217 -20.81 9.32 -13.49
C ALA A 217 -21.99 8.95 -12.57
N ASP A 218 -22.52 7.72 -12.69
CA ASP A 218 -23.63 7.22 -11.87
C ASP A 218 -23.25 7.22 -10.38
N THR A 219 -22.02 6.80 -10.05
CA THR A 219 -21.52 6.78 -8.66
C THR A 219 -21.40 8.19 -8.09
N VAL A 220 -20.84 9.12 -8.86
CA VAL A 220 -20.68 10.52 -8.43
C VAL A 220 -22.04 11.21 -8.30
N PHE A 221 -22.99 10.91 -9.19
CA PHE A 221 -24.34 11.44 -9.09
C PHE A 221 -25.04 10.97 -7.81
N LYS A 222 -24.92 9.68 -7.46
CA LYS A 222 -25.39 9.15 -6.16
C LYS A 222 -24.73 9.86 -4.97
N ILE A 223 -23.41 10.12 -5.03
CA ILE A 223 -22.70 10.88 -3.99
C ILE A 223 -23.29 12.29 -3.87
N ILE A 224 -23.49 13.01 -4.99
CA ILE A 224 -24.05 14.36 -5.02
C ILE A 224 -25.46 14.44 -4.42
N GLN A 225 -26.25 13.37 -4.56
CA GLN A 225 -27.59 13.24 -3.99
C GLN A 225 -27.58 12.92 -2.48
N SER A 226 -26.49 12.36 -1.95
CA SER A 226 -26.39 11.99 -0.54
C SER A 226 -26.32 13.23 0.38
N GLU A 227 -26.91 13.12 1.57
CA GLU A 227 -26.95 14.22 2.56
C GLU A 227 -25.55 14.67 3.02
N ASN A 228 -24.61 13.74 3.07
CA ASN A 228 -23.23 13.97 3.49
C ASN A 228 -22.28 14.32 2.33
N SER A 229 -22.82 14.68 1.16
CA SER A 229 -22.01 15.02 0.00
C SER A 229 -21.12 16.25 0.25
N PRO A 230 -19.83 16.22 -0.14
CA PRO A 230 -19.00 17.42 -0.17
C PRO A 230 -19.52 18.47 -1.17
N LEU A 231 -20.40 18.08 -2.12
CA LEU A 231 -21.02 18.93 -3.12
C LEU A 231 -22.49 18.54 -3.29
N SER A 232 -23.40 19.31 -2.72
CA SER A 232 -24.83 18.99 -2.74
C SER A 232 -25.49 19.31 -4.09
N LEU A 233 -26.48 18.51 -4.46
CA LEU A 233 -27.30 18.72 -5.66
C LEU A 233 -27.92 20.13 -5.71
N GLN A 234 -28.37 20.65 -4.56
CA GLN A 234 -28.97 21.99 -4.49
C GLN A 234 -27.97 23.09 -4.90
N LYS A 235 -26.71 23.02 -4.45
CA LYS A 235 -25.66 23.97 -4.83
C LYS A 235 -25.39 23.91 -6.34
N LEU A 236 -25.37 22.71 -6.93
CA LEU A 236 -25.19 22.56 -8.37
C LEU A 236 -26.37 23.11 -9.16
N LYS A 237 -27.61 22.88 -8.71
CA LYS A 237 -28.82 23.43 -9.34
C LYS A 237 -28.86 24.97 -9.28
N GLN A 238 -28.38 25.58 -8.20
CA GLN A 238 -28.24 27.05 -8.10
C GLN A 238 -27.24 27.61 -9.13
N LEU A 239 -26.23 26.83 -9.49
CA LEU A 239 -25.19 27.21 -10.45
C LEU A 239 -25.55 26.84 -11.90
N LYS A 240 -26.76 26.32 -12.18
CA LYS A 240 -27.15 25.85 -13.52
C LYS A 240 -26.99 26.88 -14.64
N CYS A 241 -27.14 28.17 -14.32
CA CYS A 241 -26.99 29.27 -15.28
C CYS A 241 -25.51 29.61 -15.58
N ASN A 242 -24.55 28.95 -14.90
CA ASN A 242 -23.13 29.11 -15.10
C ASN A 242 -22.47 27.73 -15.31
N PRO A 243 -22.49 27.19 -16.54
CA PRO A 243 -22.02 25.83 -16.82
C PRO A 243 -20.53 25.64 -16.53
N ASP A 244 -19.71 26.69 -16.67
CA ASP A 244 -18.28 26.65 -16.35
C ASP A 244 -18.04 26.48 -14.85
N ARG A 245 -18.83 27.16 -14.00
CA ARG A 245 -18.76 26.96 -12.54
C ARG A 245 -19.16 25.54 -12.14
N VAL A 246 -20.24 25.00 -12.73
CA VAL A 246 -20.65 23.61 -12.49
C VAL A 246 -19.54 22.64 -12.88
N LYS A 247 -18.94 22.83 -14.06
CA LYS A 247 -17.82 22.02 -14.53
C LYS A 247 -16.63 22.06 -13.57
N ASN A 248 -16.21 23.26 -13.12
CA ASN A 248 -15.07 23.40 -12.20
C ASN A 248 -15.32 22.73 -10.84
N CYS A 249 -16.56 22.81 -10.32
CA CYS A 249 -16.94 22.11 -9.09
C CYS A 249 -16.87 20.58 -9.25
N LEU A 250 -17.38 20.05 -10.37
CA LEU A 250 -17.33 18.62 -10.65
C LEU A 250 -15.91 18.12 -10.92
N GLU A 251 -15.07 18.89 -11.61
CA GLU A 251 -13.66 18.59 -11.81
C GLU A 251 -12.91 18.51 -10.47
N THR A 252 -13.18 19.47 -9.58
CA THR A 252 -12.59 19.48 -8.23
C THR A 252 -13.04 18.27 -7.42
N LEU A 253 -14.32 17.88 -7.52
CA LEU A 253 -14.86 16.71 -6.84
C LEU A 253 -14.22 15.42 -7.35
N LEU A 254 -14.17 15.20 -8.67
CA LEU A 254 -13.57 14.01 -9.29
C LEU A 254 -12.08 13.89 -8.96
N ARG A 255 -11.35 15.00 -8.96
CA ARG A 255 -9.95 15.03 -8.53
C ARG A 255 -9.81 14.64 -7.05
N LYS A 256 -10.69 15.15 -6.19
CA LYS A 256 -10.66 14.86 -4.74
C LYS A 256 -11.02 13.40 -4.44
N LEU A 257 -12.03 12.85 -5.11
CA LEU A 257 -12.50 11.48 -4.88
C LEU A 257 -11.58 10.45 -5.53
N TYR A 258 -11.18 10.68 -6.77
CA TYR A 258 -10.57 9.65 -7.61
C TYR A 258 -9.20 10.02 -8.20
N GLY A 259 -8.67 11.20 -7.88
CA GLY A 259 -7.38 11.66 -8.43
C GLY A 259 -7.39 11.93 -9.93
N LEU A 260 -8.58 11.99 -10.57
CA LEU A 260 -8.71 12.13 -12.02
C LEU A 260 -8.19 13.49 -12.50
N ASP A 261 -7.42 13.45 -13.60
CA ASP A 261 -7.01 14.64 -14.31
C ASP A 261 -8.16 15.27 -15.12
N LYS A 262 -7.89 16.42 -15.74
CA LYS A 262 -8.89 17.19 -16.50
C LYS A 262 -9.36 16.47 -17.76
N LEU A 263 -8.48 15.71 -18.42
CA LEU A 263 -8.79 15.00 -19.65
C LEU A 263 -9.74 13.83 -19.35
N GLU A 264 -9.44 13.06 -18.30
CA GLU A 264 -10.26 11.92 -17.88
C GLU A 264 -11.58 12.37 -17.22
N SER A 265 -11.59 13.50 -16.51
CA SER A 265 -12.80 14.01 -15.87
C SER A 265 -13.82 14.57 -16.89
N SER A 266 -13.36 15.07 -18.03
CA SER A 266 -14.20 15.75 -19.03
C SER A 266 -15.40 14.92 -19.54
N PRO A 267 -15.23 13.66 -20.00
CA PRO A 267 -16.36 12.85 -20.46
C PRO A 267 -17.36 12.53 -19.33
N ILE A 268 -16.87 12.24 -18.12
CA ILE A 268 -17.70 11.94 -16.94
C ILE A 268 -18.55 13.16 -16.56
N ILE A 269 -17.96 14.35 -16.56
CA ILE A 269 -18.66 15.61 -16.25
C ILE A 269 -19.81 15.84 -17.24
N ARG A 270 -19.61 15.58 -18.55
CA ARG A 270 -20.67 15.75 -19.55
C ARG A 270 -21.87 14.85 -19.27
N MET A 271 -21.64 13.60 -18.86
CA MET A 271 -22.70 12.66 -18.50
C MET A 271 -23.48 13.15 -17.26
N ILE A 272 -22.78 13.61 -16.22
CA ILE A 272 -23.41 14.16 -15.02
C ILE A 272 -24.22 15.43 -15.36
N GLN A 273 -23.68 16.31 -16.20
CA GLN A 273 -24.38 17.53 -16.62
C GLN A 273 -25.65 17.23 -17.42
N SER A 274 -25.64 16.22 -18.30
CA SER A 274 -26.86 15.81 -19.00
C SER A 274 -27.96 15.33 -18.04
N GLU A 275 -27.59 14.64 -16.96
CA GLU A 275 -28.55 14.17 -15.94
C GLU A 275 -29.03 15.28 -15.00
N LEU A 276 -28.23 16.32 -14.78
CA LEU A 276 -28.63 17.50 -14.00
C LEU A 276 -29.61 18.42 -14.75
N LEU A 277 -29.60 18.37 -16.09
CA LEU A 277 -30.41 19.20 -16.97
C LEU A 277 -31.68 18.50 -17.48
N ALA A 278 -31.76 17.17 -17.32
CA ALA A 278 -32.98 16.38 -17.52
C ALA A 278 -33.95 16.54 -16.34
#